data_AF-A0AA38C219-F1
#
_entry.id   AF-A0AA38C219-F1
#
_cell.length_a   1.000
_cell.length_b   1.000
_cell.length_c   1.000
_cell.angle_alpha   90.00
_cell.angle_beta   90.00
_cell.angle_gamma   90.00
#
_symmetry.space_group_name_H-M   'P 1'
#
loop_
_entity.id
_entity.type
_entity.pdbx_description
1 polymer ?
#
loop_
_entity_poly.entity_id
_entity_poly.type
_entity_poly.pdbx_seq_one_letter_code
_entity_poly.pdbx_strand_id
1 'polypeptide(L)'
;IIVYNEDLSPEETKRNHVFLKDIIPLWVAEGGYVGFSTMAMIVVPIIFPSLSWYHIMACFVGGPILSFCNAYGAGVTDWNWATSYGNLGLFLFAAWVGKEKGGVIAGLAACGVMLHIVGSASDLMQDFRTGYLTLSSPRSMFVAQLAGDAMGCIIGPLTFWLLWQAYKIGDPNGPYRTPFVVIYREMAITGVQGVSSLPKYCASFSCALFAISILMSFVRDILPKRIARMLPVPMAIPFYLGAYSAIDMFIGGLVVYAWERYNPQKAKDFMYAVASGFICGDGVWTIPASILALAKITPPLCMMFVSSPQAASLKH
;
A
#
# COMPACT_ATOMS: atom_id res chain seq x y z
N ILE A 1 -14.18 -14.18 12.71
CA ILE A 1 -14.44 -15.22 13.74
C ILE A 1 -14.11 -14.59 15.09
N ILE A 2 -15.11 -14.08 15.81
CA ILE A 2 -14.90 -13.54 17.16
C ILE A 2 -15.30 -14.65 18.13
N VAL A 3 -14.31 -15.16 18.85
CA VAL A 3 -14.48 -16.16 19.89
C VAL A 3 -15.26 -15.49 21.02
N TYR A 4 -16.46 -15.99 21.33
CA TYR A 4 -17.17 -15.65 22.57
C TYR A 4 -16.31 -16.17 23.72
N ASN A 5 -15.46 -15.31 24.25
CA ASN A 5 -14.64 -15.61 25.43
C ASN A 5 -15.40 -15.04 26.63
N GLU A 6 -15.68 -15.86 27.65
CA GLU A 6 -16.47 -15.46 28.82
C GLU A 6 -15.79 -14.38 29.70
N ASP A 7 -14.54 -14.01 29.39
CA ASP A 7 -13.72 -13.00 30.10
C ASP A 7 -13.65 -11.62 29.39
N LEU A 8 -14.68 -11.20 28.65
CA LEU A 8 -14.69 -9.90 27.97
C LEU A 8 -14.91 -8.75 28.97
N SER A 9 -14.10 -7.69 28.87
CA SER A 9 -14.30 -6.48 29.68
C SER A 9 -15.65 -5.81 29.35
N PRO A 10 -16.22 -5.01 30.28
CA PRO A 10 -17.47 -4.29 30.02
C PRO A 10 -17.40 -3.37 28.79
N GLU A 11 -16.22 -2.77 28.55
CA GLU A 11 -15.98 -1.92 27.38
C GLU A 11 -15.98 -2.74 26.08
N GLU A 12 -15.32 -3.90 26.06
CA GLU A 12 -15.28 -4.77 24.88
C GLU A 12 -16.66 -5.34 24.57
N THR A 13 -17.43 -5.70 25.60
CA THR A 13 -18.83 -6.15 25.43
C THR A 13 -19.68 -5.06 24.79
N LYS A 14 -19.53 -3.80 25.23
CA LYS A 14 -20.21 -2.65 24.64
C LYS A 14 -19.79 -2.42 23.19
N ARG A 15 -18.48 -2.47 22.89
CA ARG A 15 -17.95 -2.31 21.53
C ARG A 15 -18.46 -3.41 20.59
N ASN A 16 -18.41 -4.66 21.04
CA ASN A 16 -18.95 -5.81 20.31
C ASN A 16 -20.44 -5.64 20.02
N HIS A 17 -21.23 -5.24 21.02
CA HIS A 17 -22.67 -5.04 20.81
C HIS A 17 -22.94 -3.98 19.72
N VAL A 18 -22.29 -2.83 19.78
CA VAL A 18 -22.46 -1.76 18.78
C VAL A 18 -22.03 -2.21 17.40
N PHE A 19 -20.86 -2.86 17.30
CA PHE A 19 -20.32 -3.33 16.03
C PHE A 19 -21.20 -4.40 15.36
N LEU A 20 -21.69 -5.37 16.15
CA LEU A 20 -22.53 -6.47 15.64
C LEU A 20 -23.94 -6.01 15.25
N LYS A 21 -24.49 -4.98 15.92
CA LYS A 21 -25.83 -4.46 15.65
C LYS A 21 -26.00 -3.96 14.22
N ASP A 22 -24.95 -3.32 13.68
CA ASP A 22 -24.95 -2.69 12.37
C ASP A 22 -24.08 -3.43 11.36
N ILE A 23 -23.98 -4.76 11.47
CA ILE A 23 -23.26 -5.56 10.47
C ILE A 23 -23.92 -5.41 9.08
N ILE A 24 -23.07 -5.36 8.05
CA ILE A 24 -23.48 -5.41 6.65
C ILE A 24 -23.91 -6.85 6.36
N PRO A 25 -25.13 -7.07 5.86
CA PRO A 25 -25.58 -8.43 5.54
C PRO A 25 -24.68 -9.09 4.50
N LEU A 26 -24.33 -10.35 4.72
CA LEU A 26 -23.40 -11.08 3.84
C LEU A 26 -23.89 -11.14 2.39
N TRP A 27 -25.19 -11.28 2.17
CA TRP A 27 -25.79 -11.29 0.84
C TRP A 27 -25.56 -9.97 0.06
N VAL A 28 -25.48 -8.83 0.75
CA VAL A 28 -25.16 -7.54 0.11
C VAL A 28 -23.71 -7.54 -0.36
N ALA A 29 -22.81 -8.05 0.48
CA ALA A 29 -21.39 -8.14 0.16
C ALA A 29 -21.13 -9.12 -0.99
N GLU A 30 -21.72 -10.33 -0.94
CA GLU A 30 -21.61 -11.34 -1.99
C GLU A 30 -22.23 -10.86 -3.30
N GLY A 31 -23.44 -10.28 -3.24
CA GLY A 31 -24.13 -9.74 -4.40
C GLY A 31 -23.36 -8.57 -5.03
N GLY A 32 -22.85 -7.65 -4.22
CA GLY A 32 -22.00 -6.55 -4.67
C GLY A 32 -20.71 -7.07 -5.31
N TYR A 33 -20.06 -8.05 -4.69
CA TYR A 33 -18.83 -8.65 -5.21
C TYR A 33 -19.04 -9.31 -6.58
N VAL A 34 -20.09 -10.12 -6.74
CA VAL A 34 -20.44 -10.75 -8.03
C VAL A 34 -20.83 -9.71 -9.07
N GLY A 35 -21.60 -8.69 -8.68
CA GLY A 35 -22.00 -7.60 -9.58
C GLY A 35 -20.82 -6.79 -10.10
N PHE A 36 -19.97 -6.29 -9.21
CA PHE A 36 -18.81 -5.47 -9.57
C PHE A 36 -17.72 -6.28 -10.29
N SER A 37 -17.49 -7.55 -9.92
CA SER A 37 -16.57 -8.41 -10.65
C SER A 37 -17.05 -8.71 -12.07
N THR A 38 -18.36 -8.93 -12.26
CA THR A 38 -18.96 -9.09 -13.60
C THR A 38 -18.81 -7.84 -14.44
N MET A 39 -19.07 -6.67 -13.86
CA MET A 39 -18.86 -5.39 -14.53
C MET A 39 -17.39 -5.19 -14.91
N ALA A 40 -16.46 -5.50 -14.01
CA ALA A 40 -15.02 -5.41 -14.28
C ALA A 40 -14.57 -6.37 -15.40
N MET A 41 -15.11 -7.59 -15.45
CA MET A 41 -14.84 -8.55 -16.54
C MET A 41 -15.29 -8.06 -17.92
N ILE A 42 -16.24 -7.12 -17.99
CA ILE A 42 -16.71 -6.51 -19.24
C ILE A 42 -15.92 -5.23 -19.55
N VAL A 43 -15.81 -4.32 -18.57
CA VAL A 43 -15.25 -2.97 -18.78
C VAL A 43 -13.74 -3.01 -18.94
N VAL A 44 -13.02 -3.80 -18.15
CA VAL A 44 -11.54 -3.80 -18.18
C VAL A 44 -10.99 -4.28 -19.53
N PRO A 45 -11.50 -5.35 -20.16
CA PRO A 45 -11.08 -5.74 -21.51
C PRO A 45 -11.38 -4.70 -22.61
N ILE A 46 -12.41 -3.87 -22.44
CA ILE A 46 -12.72 -2.79 -23.38
C ILE A 46 -11.66 -1.68 -23.30
N ILE A 47 -11.23 -1.34 -22.10
CA ILE A 47 -10.19 -0.32 -21.87
C ILE A 47 -8.79 -0.86 -22.21
N PHE A 48 -8.52 -2.11 -21.84
CA PHE A 48 -7.23 -2.78 -22.03
C PHE A 48 -7.43 -4.07 -22.83
N PRO A 49 -7.42 -4.02 -24.18
CA PRO A 49 -7.66 -5.18 -25.04
C PRO A 49 -6.68 -6.34 -24.81
N SER A 50 -5.50 -6.07 -24.24
CA SER A 50 -4.51 -7.10 -23.88
C SER A 50 -4.97 -8.02 -22.74
N LEU A 51 -5.98 -7.62 -21.94
CA LEU A 51 -6.56 -8.42 -20.87
C LEU A 51 -7.91 -8.99 -21.30
N SER A 52 -7.97 -10.30 -21.47
CA SER A 52 -9.25 -11.00 -21.63
C SER A 52 -10.01 -11.15 -20.30
N TRP A 53 -11.33 -11.34 -20.38
CA TRP A 53 -12.23 -11.51 -19.23
C TRP A 53 -11.77 -12.58 -18.22
N TYR A 54 -11.18 -13.68 -18.69
CA TYR A 54 -10.72 -14.77 -17.82
C TYR A 54 -9.51 -14.38 -16.96
N HIS A 55 -8.67 -13.43 -17.40
CA HIS A 55 -7.58 -12.91 -16.57
C HIS A 55 -8.14 -12.08 -15.41
N ILE A 56 -9.17 -11.27 -15.69
CA ILE A 56 -9.86 -10.48 -14.67
C ILE A 56 -10.57 -11.39 -13.68
N MET A 57 -11.24 -12.43 -14.17
CA MET A 57 -11.83 -13.48 -13.32
C MET A 57 -10.78 -14.08 -12.38
N ALA A 58 -9.57 -14.40 -12.88
CA ALA A 58 -8.49 -14.91 -12.04
C ALA A 58 -8.05 -13.90 -10.95
N CYS A 59 -8.03 -12.60 -11.24
CA CYS A 59 -7.80 -11.57 -10.23
C CYS A 59 -8.86 -11.58 -9.14
N PHE A 60 -10.15 -11.69 -9.48
CA PHE A 60 -11.23 -11.75 -8.49
C PHE A 60 -11.25 -13.10 -7.75
N VAL A 61 -10.87 -14.21 -8.36
CA VAL A 61 -10.80 -15.49 -7.61
C VAL A 61 -9.62 -15.52 -6.64
N GLY A 62 -8.44 -15.05 -7.06
CA GLY A 62 -7.24 -15.04 -6.21
C GLY A 62 -7.17 -13.87 -5.23
N GLY A 63 -7.77 -12.74 -5.58
CA GLY A 63 -7.72 -11.49 -4.84
C GLY A 63 -8.14 -11.62 -3.37
N PRO A 64 -9.32 -12.19 -3.03
CA PRO A 64 -9.78 -12.33 -1.65
C PRO A 64 -8.81 -13.09 -0.73
N ILE A 65 -8.10 -14.09 -1.25
CA ILE A 65 -7.09 -14.84 -0.49
C ILE A 65 -5.93 -13.89 -0.12
N LEU A 66 -5.44 -13.14 -1.11
CA LEU A 66 -4.38 -12.15 -0.90
C LEU A 66 -4.84 -10.98 -0.02
N SER A 67 -6.09 -10.53 -0.18
CA SER A 67 -6.73 -9.50 0.65
C SER A 67 -6.78 -9.92 2.12
N PHE A 68 -7.12 -11.18 2.40
CA PHE A 68 -7.09 -11.71 3.78
C PHE A 68 -5.68 -11.69 4.36
N CYS A 69 -4.69 -12.21 3.61
CA CYS A 69 -3.29 -12.21 4.05
C CYS A 69 -2.77 -10.78 4.27
N ASN A 70 -3.14 -9.84 3.40
CA ASN A 70 -2.75 -8.45 3.50
C ASN A 70 -3.41 -7.75 4.69
N ALA A 71 -4.72 -7.89 4.88
CA ALA A 71 -5.43 -7.29 6.01
C ALA A 71 -4.92 -7.83 7.36
N TYR A 72 -4.63 -9.14 7.43
CA TYR A 72 -4.02 -9.73 8.62
C TYR A 72 -2.59 -9.21 8.85
N GLY A 73 -1.76 -9.21 7.80
CA GLY A 73 -0.39 -8.70 7.86
C GLY A 73 -0.35 -7.22 8.28
N ALA A 74 -1.23 -6.40 7.71
CA ALA A 74 -1.41 -5.01 8.07
C ALA A 74 -1.88 -4.85 9.52
N GLY A 75 -2.75 -5.74 10.01
CA GLY A 75 -3.18 -5.74 11.41
C GLY A 75 -2.06 -6.02 12.42
N VAL A 76 -1.02 -6.78 12.03
CA VAL A 76 0.12 -7.13 12.90
C VAL A 76 1.30 -6.17 12.74
N THR A 77 1.48 -5.61 11.55
CA THR A 77 2.66 -4.78 11.20
C THR A 77 2.34 -3.30 11.05
N ASP A 78 1.06 -2.91 11.10
CA ASP A 78 0.54 -1.58 10.78
C ASP A 78 0.98 -1.08 9.39
N TRP A 79 1.22 -2.01 8.44
CA TRP A 79 1.65 -1.69 7.08
C TRP A 79 0.85 -2.43 6.02
N ASN A 80 0.26 -1.67 5.08
CA ASN A 80 -0.47 -2.23 3.93
C ASN A 80 0.51 -2.63 2.81
N TRP A 81 0.52 -3.91 2.45
CA TRP A 81 1.42 -4.52 1.46
C TRP A 81 0.82 -4.65 0.05
N ALA A 82 -0.29 -3.96 -0.23
CA ALA A 82 -1.04 -4.09 -1.49
C ALA A 82 -0.20 -3.86 -2.75
N THR A 83 0.78 -2.94 -2.73
CA THR A 83 1.67 -2.68 -3.87
C THR A 83 2.52 -3.89 -4.26
N SER A 84 3.01 -4.65 -3.29
CA SER A 84 3.77 -5.86 -3.56
C SER A 84 2.89 -7.00 -4.09
N TYR A 85 1.66 -7.14 -3.58
CA TYR A 85 0.68 -8.09 -4.13
C TYR A 85 0.26 -7.68 -5.55
N GLY A 86 0.12 -6.38 -5.81
CA GLY A 86 -0.06 -5.83 -7.14
C GLY A 86 1.08 -6.22 -8.08
N ASN A 87 2.32 -6.05 -7.65
CA ASN A 87 3.51 -6.46 -8.41
C ASN A 87 3.56 -7.98 -8.65
N LEU A 88 3.09 -8.80 -7.72
CA LEU A 88 2.96 -10.23 -7.95
C LEU A 88 1.94 -10.52 -9.07
N GLY A 89 0.79 -9.83 -9.06
CA GLY A 89 -0.16 -9.86 -10.17
C GLY A 89 0.50 -9.40 -11.48
N LEU A 90 1.24 -8.30 -11.46
CA LEU A 90 1.98 -7.79 -12.62
C LEU A 90 2.86 -8.86 -13.24
N PHE A 91 3.71 -9.53 -12.46
CA PHE A 91 4.60 -10.58 -12.98
C PHE A 91 3.83 -11.77 -13.54
N LEU A 92 2.80 -12.25 -12.83
CA LEU A 92 2.01 -13.41 -13.26
C LEU A 92 1.25 -13.14 -14.57
N PHE A 93 0.53 -12.02 -14.66
CA PHE A 93 -0.29 -11.70 -15.83
C PHE A 93 0.56 -11.20 -17.02
N ALA A 94 1.68 -10.51 -16.76
CA ALA A 94 2.63 -10.17 -17.81
C ALA A 94 3.23 -11.41 -18.47
N ALA A 95 3.63 -12.40 -17.66
CA ALA A 95 4.16 -13.68 -18.14
C ALA A 95 3.07 -14.50 -18.86
N TRP A 96 1.84 -14.53 -18.32
CA TRP A 96 0.74 -15.31 -18.89
C TRP A 96 0.29 -14.79 -20.27
N VAL A 97 0.15 -13.47 -20.42
CA VAL A 97 -0.24 -12.87 -21.72
C VAL A 97 0.91 -12.93 -22.74
N GLY A 98 2.14 -12.77 -22.26
CA GLY A 98 3.35 -12.84 -23.09
C GLY A 98 3.60 -11.59 -23.93
N LYS A 99 4.80 -11.50 -24.52
CA LYS A 99 5.27 -10.29 -25.20
C LYS A 99 4.43 -9.93 -26.43
N GLU A 100 4.09 -10.94 -27.23
CA GLU A 100 3.44 -10.77 -28.54
C GLU A 100 2.01 -10.23 -28.42
N LYS A 101 1.34 -10.47 -27.29
CA LYS A 101 -0.04 -10.03 -27.03
C LYS A 101 -0.13 -8.79 -26.14
N GLY A 102 0.99 -8.07 -25.97
CA GLY A 102 1.03 -6.84 -25.16
C GLY A 102 1.04 -7.09 -23.65
N GLY A 103 1.75 -8.13 -23.19
CA GLY A 103 1.84 -8.53 -21.77
C GLY A 103 2.32 -7.43 -20.82
N VAL A 104 3.08 -6.43 -21.30
CA VAL A 104 3.47 -5.27 -20.48
C VAL A 104 2.24 -4.47 -20.03
N ILE A 105 1.33 -4.16 -20.96
CA ILE A 105 0.11 -3.41 -20.67
C ILE A 105 -0.83 -4.27 -19.82
N ALA A 106 -0.96 -5.55 -20.16
CA ALA A 106 -1.80 -6.48 -19.41
C ALA A 106 -1.32 -6.64 -17.95
N GLY A 107 -0.02 -6.80 -17.74
CA GLY A 107 0.57 -6.88 -16.40
C GLY A 107 0.35 -5.62 -15.57
N LEU A 108 0.54 -4.43 -16.17
CA LEU A 108 0.29 -3.15 -15.48
C LEU A 108 -1.19 -2.95 -15.13
N ALA A 109 -2.11 -3.30 -16.04
CA ALA A 109 -3.53 -3.18 -15.76
C ALA A 109 -3.99 -4.21 -14.70
N ALA A 110 -3.50 -5.46 -14.78
CA ALA A 110 -3.78 -6.48 -13.76
C ALA A 110 -3.18 -6.11 -12.39
N CYS A 111 -2.00 -5.47 -12.38
CA CYS A 111 -1.40 -4.89 -11.18
C CYS A 111 -2.34 -3.91 -10.50
N GLY A 112 -2.94 -2.98 -11.26
CA GLY A 112 -3.90 -2.00 -10.74
C GLY A 112 -5.14 -2.66 -10.15
N VAL A 113 -5.72 -3.63 -10.87
CA VAL A 113 -6.89 -4.38 -10.38
C VAL A 113 -6.56 -5.11 -9.07
N MET A 114 -5.44 -5.84 -9.01
CA MET A 114 -5.03 -6.59 -7.83
C MET A 114 -4.69 -5.65 -6.65
N LEU A 115 -4.00 -4.53 -6.93
CA LEU A 115 -3.68 -3.50 -5.95
C LEU A 115 -4.94 -2.97 -5.26
N HIS A 116 -5.99 -2.65 -6.03
CA HIS A 116 -7.24 -2.14 -5.46
C HIS A 116 -8.00 -3.21 -4.66
N ILE A 117 -8.10 -4.45 -5.17
CA ILE A 117 -8.78 -5.54 -4.43
C ILE A 117 -8.10 -5.80 -3.07
N VAL A 118 -6.76 -5.85 -3.05
CA VAL A 118 -5.98 -6.19 -1.85
C VAL A 118 -5.83 -4.98 -0.92
N GLY A 119 -5.69 -3.78 -1.48
CA GLY A 119 -5.57 -2.52 -0.73
C GLY A 119 -6.85 -2.14 -0.03
N SER A 120 -7.97 -2.06 -0.76
CA SER A 120 -9.26 -1.63 -0.20
C SER A 120 -9.75 -2.55 0.91
N ALA A 121 -9.45 -3.85 0.85
CA ALA A 121 -9.80 -4.78 1.92
C ALA A 121 -9.02 -4.53 3.22
N SER A 122 -7.73 -4.17 3.13
CA SER A 122 -6.90 -3.82 4.28
C SER A 122 -7.30 -2.48 4.87
N ASP A 123 -7.54 -1.48 4.02
CA ASP A 123 -7.92 -0.13 4.47
C ASP A 123 -9.30 -0.16 5.15
N LEU A 124 -10.27 -0.85 4.56
CA LEU A 124 -11.60 -1.04 5.17
C LEU A 124 -11.53 -1.78 6.52
N MET A 125 -10.58 -2.70 6.70
CA MET A 125 -10.36 -3.37 7.98
C MET A 125 -9.84 -2.39 9.05
N GLN A 126 -8.94 -1.46 8.67
CA GLN A 126 -8.46 -0.41 9.57
C GLN A 126 -9.57 0.58 9.92
N ASP A 127 -10.42 0.93 8.97
CA ASP A 127 -11.59 1.76 9.20
C ASP A 127 -12.55 1.08 10.17
N PHE A 128 -12.89 -0.20 9.96
CA PHE A 128 -13.74 -0.95 10.89
C PHE A 128 -13.13 -1.09 12.28
N ARG A 129 -11.79 -1.25 12.39
CA ARG A 129 -11.10 -1.23 13.69
C ARG A 129 -11.25 0.13 14.38
N THR A 130 -11.10 1.22 13.63
CA THR A 130 -11.29 2.59 14.14
C THR A 130 -12.75 2.81 14.57
N GLY A 131 -13.71 2.32 13.79
CA GLY A 131 -15.13 2.34 14.12
C GLY A 131 -15.45 1.58 15.40
N TYR A 132 -14.89 0.37 15.53
CA TYR A 132 -15.01 -0.47 16.72
C TYR A 132 -14.48 0.24 17.97
N LEU A 133 -13.33 0.91 17.88
CA LEU A 133 -12.74 1.64 19.00
C LEU A 133 -13.51 2.92 19.36
N THR A 134 -14.05 3.62 18.36
CA THR A 134 -14.81 4.88 18.53
C THR A 134 -16.30 4.67 18.77
N LEU A 135 -16.80 3.42 18.79
CA LEU A 135 -18.22 3.08 18.86
C LEU A 135 -19.04 3.66 17.69
N SER A 136 -18.40 3.86 16.53
CA SER A 136 -19.06 4.31 15.31
C SER A 136 -19.74 3.14 14.59
N SER A 137 -20.83 3.41 13.86
CA SER A 137 -21.58 2.39 13.12
C SER A 137 -20.77 1.89 11.90
N PRO A 138 -20.52 0.56 11.77
CA PRO A 138 -19.82 -0.01 10.61
C PRO A 138 -20.50 0.28 9.26
N ARG A 139 -21.84 0.33 9.24
CA ARG A 139 -22.61 0.71 8.05
C ARG A 139 -22.31 2.12 7.59
N SER A 140 -22.28 3.08 8.51
CA SER A 140 -21.96 4.47 8.19
C SER A 140 -20.55 4.59 7.63
N MET A 141 -19.57 3.86 8.19
CA MET A 141 -18.20 3.86 7.65
C MET A 141 -18.13 3.28 6.25
N PHE A 142 -18.80 2.16 5.99
CA PHE A 142 -18.85 1.56 4.66
C PHE A 142 -19.51 2.48 3.62
N VAL A 143 -20.61 3.14 3.99
CA VAL A 143 -21.27 4.11 3.10
C VAL A 143 -20.37 5.33 2.83
N ALA A 144 -19.66 5.82 3.85
CA ALA A 144 -18.70 6.91 3.69
C ALA A 144 -17.54 6.51 2.76
N GLN A 145 -17.03 5.29 2.88
CA GLN A 145 -15.99 4.75 2.00
C GLN A 145 -16.48 4.68 0.55
N LEU A 146 -17.68 4.14 0.32
CA LEU A 146 -18.28 4.10 -1.02
C LEU A 146 -18.48 5.50 -1.62
N ALA A 147 -18.89 6.48 -0.80
CA ALA A 147 -19.04 7.85 -1.24
C ALA A 147 -17.67 8.47 -1.61
N GLY A 148 -16.65 8.22 -0.79
CA GLY A 148 -15.27 8.65 -1.03
C GLY A 148 -14.70 8.04 -2.32
N ASP A 149 -14.87 6.73 -2.51
CA ASP A 149 -14.43 6.02 -3.71
C ASP A 149 -15.15 6.55 -4.96
N ALA A 150 -16.47 6.76 -4.89
CA ALA A 150 -17.25 7.33 -5.99
C ALA A 150 -16.76 8.74 -6.39
N MET A 151 -16.48 9.60 -5.40
CA MET A 151 -15.87 10.91 -5.63
C MET A 151 -14.47 10.77 -6.23
N GLY A 152 -13.67 9.83 -5.74
CA GLY A 152 -12.32 9.53 -6.24
C GLY A 152 -12.30 9.10 -7.70
N CYS A 153 -13.26 8.27 -8.13
CA CYS A 153 -13.42 7.86 -9.53
C CYS A 153 -13.67 9.02 -10.48
N ILE A 154 -14.19 10.16 -10.00
CA ILE A 154 -14.45 11.35 -10.79
C ILE A 154 -13.27 12.33 -10.67
N ILE A 155 -12.93 12.71 -9.44
CA ILE A 155 -11.92 13.75 -9.16
C ILE A 155 -10.53 13.31 -9.61
N GLY A 156 -10.16 12.06 -9.37
CA GLY A 156 -8.83 11.52 -9.70
C GLY A 156 -8.50 11.64 -11.20
N PRO A 157 -9.28 11.00 -12.10
CA PRO A 157 -9.05 11.09 -13.53
C PRO A 157 -9.13 12.52 -14.08
N LEU A 158 -10.07 13.35 -13.59
CA LEU A 158 -10.18 14.74 -14.02
C LEU A 158 -8.95 15.57 -13.64
N THR A 159 -8.43 15.38 -12.43
CA THR A 159 -7.23 16.08 -11.95
C THR A 159 -6.01 15.63 -12.74
N PHE A 160 -5.87 14.32 -12.97
CA PHE A 160 -4.80 13.78 -13.82
C PHE A 160 -4.89 14.32 -15.24
N TRP A 161 -6.08 14.36 -15.83
CA TRP A 161 -6.31 14.90 -17.18
C TRP A 161 -5.93 16.39 -17.27
N LEU A 162 -6.31 17.18 -16.27
CA LEU A 162 -5.95 18.59 -16.19
C LEU A 162 -4.43 18.79 -16.15
N LEU A 163 -3.72 18.02 -15.31
CA LEU A 163 -2.26 18.08 -15.24
C LEU A 163 -1.60 17.58 -16.54
N TRP A 164 -2.17 16.55 -17.17
CA TRP A 164 -1.68 15.98 -18.42
C TRP A 164 -1.77 16.97 -19.59
N GLN A 165 -2.82 17.80 -19.62
CA GLN A 165 -2.97 18.85 -20.63
C GLN A 165 -2.11 20.08 -20.32
N ALA A 166 -1.97 20.44 -19.04
CA ALA A 166 -1.27 21.65 -18.62
C ALA A 166 0.27 21.52 -18.66
N TYR A 167 0.80 20.32 -18.41
CA TYR A 167 2.23 20.08 -18.28
C TYR A 167 2.69 18.89 -19.12
N LYS A 168 3.96 18.93 -19.56
CA LYS A 168 4.63 17.79 -20.18
C LYS A 168 5.03 16.77 -19.11
N ILE A 169 4.05 15.97 -18.68
CA ILE A 169 4.25 14.88 -17.73
C ILE A 169 5.14 13.81 -18.38
N GLY A 170 6.19 13.40 -17.68
CA GLY A 170 7.10 12.34 -18.12
C GLY A 170 8.32 12.79 -18.92
N ASP A 171 8.54 14.10 -19.07
CA ASP A 171 9.83 14.62 -19.56
C ASP A 171 10.93 14.34 -18.51
N PRO A 172 11.99 13.57 -18.85
CA PRO A 172 13.08 13.27 -17.92
C PRO A 172 13.83 14.51 -17.42
N ASN A 173 13.80 15.61 -18.17
CA ASN A 173 14.45 16.87 -17.83
C ASN A 173 13.47 17.93 -17.31
N GLY A 174 12.17 17.65 -17.42
CA GLY A 174 11.11 18.54 -16.93
C GLY A 174 10.96 18.54 -15.41
N PRO A 175 10.15 19.47 -14.87
CA PRO A 175 9.82 19.52 -13.45
C PRO A 175 8.90 18.37 -13.00
N TYR A 176 8.10 17.79 -13.92
CA TYR A 176 7.14 16.71 -13.64
C TYR A 176 7.64 15.36 -14.15
N ARG A 177 8.75 14.89 -13.56
CA ARG A 177 9.32 13.57 -13.85
C ARG A 177 8.42 12.48 -13.28
N THR A 178 8.29 11.35 -13.98
CA THR A 178 7.47 10.20 -13.56
C THR A 178 8.35 8.98 -13.24
N PRO A 179 9.19 9.04 -12.19
CA PRO A 179 10.14 7.97 -11.89
C PRO A 179 9.43 6.62 -11.64
N PHE A 180 8.28 6.65 -10.96
CA PHE A 180 7.50 5.43 -10.71
C PHE A 180 6.98 4.77 -12.00
N VAL A 181 6.58 5.55 -13.01
CA VAL A 181 6.09 4.99 -14.29
C VAL A 181 7.21 4.19 -14.96
N VAL A 182 8.44 4.70 -14.94
CA VAL A 182 9.60 3.99 -15.49
C VAL A 182 9.85 2.69 -14.72
N ILE A 183 9.84 2.73 -13.38
CA ILE A 183 10.06 1.54 -12.55
C ILE A 183 9.00 0.47 -12.82
N TYR A 184 7.71 0.82 -12.82
CA TYR A 184 6.62 -0.12 -13.09
C TYR A 184 6.68 -0.67 -14.52
N ARG A 185 7.05 0.16 -15.50
CA ARG A 185 7.27 -0.30 -16.89
C ARG A 185 8.39 -1.33 -16.97
N GLU A 186 9.54 -1.08 -16.35
CA GLU A 186 10.66 -2.04 -16.35
C GLU A 186 10.34 -3.32 -15.58
N MET A 187 9.57 -3.22 -14.48
CA MET A 187 9.03 -4.41 -13.80
C MET A 187 8.13 -5.22 -14.73
N ALA A 188 7.24 -4.58 -15.48
CA ALA A 188 6.35 -5.26 -16.42
C ALA A 188 7.11 -5.89 -17.60
N ILE A 189 8.13 -5.23 -18.12
CA ILE A 189 9.03 -5.81 -19.13
C ILE A 189 9.74 -7.04 -18.59
N THR A 190 10.26 -6.96 -17.36
CA THR A 190 10.89 -8.10 -16.68
C THR A 190 9.91 -9.25 -16.50
N GLY A 191 8.65 -8.97 -16.15
CA GLY A 191 7.60 -10.00 -16.05
C GLY A 191 7.29 -10.70 -17.36
N VAL A 192 7.32 -9.98 -18.48
CA VAL A 192 7.16 -10.59 -19.80
C VAL A 192 8.36 -11.43 -20.21
N GLN A 193 9.58 -10.98 -19.91
CA GLN A 193 10.80 -11.71 -20.28
C GLN A 193 11.12 -12.88 -19.34
N GLY A 194 10.49 -12.91 -18.16
CA GLY A 194 10.59 -13.99 -17.19
C GLY A 194 11.85 -13.94 -16.32
N VAL A 195 12.00 -14.98 -15.49
CA VAL A 195 13.06 -15.08 -14.48
C VAL A 195 14.47 -15.13 -15.08
N SER A 196 14.59 -15.52 -16.36
CA SER A 196 15.85 -15.54 -17.10
C SER A 196 16.46 -14.16 -17.35
N SER A 197 15.66 -13.10 -17.32
CA SER A 197 16.15 -11.72 -17.46
C SER A 197 16.65 -11.12 -16.16
N LEU A 198 16.39 -11.76 -15.02
CA LEU A 198 16.89 -11.29 -13.74
C LEU A 198 18.40 -11.59 -13.60
N PRO A 199 19.14 -10.76 -12.84
CA PRO A 199 20.56 -11.01 -12.57
C PRO A 199 20.79 -12.41 -11.98
N LYS A 200 21.91 -13.06 -12.35
CA LYS A 200 22.21 -14.48 -12.03
C LYS A 200 21.94 -14.91 -10.58
N TYR A 201 22.21 -14.03 -9.61
CA TYR A 201 22.04 -14.34 -8.19
C TYR A 201 20.76 -13.78 -7.57
N CYS A 202 19.96 -12.99 -8.31
CA CYS A 202 18.79 -12.32 -7.76
C CYS A 202 17.77 -13.31 -7.18
N ALA A 203 17.39 -14.34 -7.95
CA ALA A 203 16.47 -15.36 -7.48
C ALA A 203 17.02 -16.14 -6.27
N SER A 204 18.32 -16.43 -6.25
CA SER A 204 18.98 -17.10 -5.12
C SER A 204 18.96 -16.24 -3.85
N PHE A 205 19.25 -14.94 -3.97
CA PHE A 205 19.16 -14.02 -2.84
C PHE A 205 17.73 -13.84 -2.36
N SER A 206 16.75 -13.73 -3.25
CA SER A 206 15.33 -13.65 -2.88
C SER A 206 14.87 -14.91 -2.14
N CYS A 207 15.26 -16.10 -2.60
CA CYS A 207 14.94 -17.35 -1.90
C CYS A 207 15.64 -17.45 -0.53
N ALA A 208 16.92 -17.04 -0.45
CA ALA A 208 17.66 -17.03 0.82
C ALA A 208 17.04 -16.06 1.84
N LEU A 209 16.71 -14.84 1.41
CA LEU A 209 16.05 -13.84 2.26
C LEU A 209 14.64 -14.30 2.66
N PHE A 210 13.90 -14.93 1.76
CA PHE A 210 12.60 -15.51 2.07
C PHE A 210 12.70 -16.61 3.13
N ALA A 211 13.67 -17.51 3.00
CA ALA A 211 13.94 -18.55 3.99
C ALA A 211 14.36 -17.96 5.35
N ILE A 212 15.20 -16.92 5.35
CA ILE A 212 15.58 -16.19 6.57
C ILE A 212 14.35 -15.54 7.23
N SER A 213 13.48 -14.89 6.45
CA SER A 213 12.25 -14.27 6.95
C SER A 213 11.30 -15.29 7.58
N ILE A 214 11.14 -16.45 6.96
CA ILE A 214 10.37 -17.57 7.52
C ILE A 214 10.99 -18.03 8.83
N LEU A 215 12.30 -18.27 8.84
CA LEU A 215 13.01 -18.74 10.02
C LEU A 215 12.94 -17.73 11.18
N MET A 216 13.09 -16.44 10.90
CA MET A 216 12.92 -15.38 11.91
C MET A 216 11.49 -15.35 12.46
N SER A 217 10.48 -15.55 11.61
CA SER A 217 9.09 -15.59 12.05
C SER A 217 8.83 -16.79 12.96
N PHE A 218 9.31 -17.98 12.59
CA PHE A 218 9.23 -19.18 13.45
C PHE A 218 9.96 -19.00 14.78
N VAL A 219 11.17 -18.43 14.74
CA VAL A 219 11.96 -18.15 15.95
C VAL A 219 11.21 -17.18 16.87
N ARG A 220 10.54 -16.17 16.32
CA ARG A 220 9.72 -15.22 17.08
C ARG A 220 8.53 -15.90 17.77
N ASP A 221 7.89 -16.86 17.10
CA ASP A 221 6.73 -17.57 17.65
C ASP A 221 7.09 -18.56 18.77
N ILE A 222 8.31 -19.12 18.73
CA ILE A 222 8.80 -20.06 19.76
C ILE A 222 9.40 -19.32 20.97
N LEU A 223 9.98 -18.14 20.77
CA LEU A 223 10.66 -17.40 21.83
C LEU A 223 9.69 -16.82 22.88
N PRO A 224 10.14 -16.68 24.14
CA PRO A 224 9.36 -15.98 25.16
C PRO A 224 9.03 -14.55 24.72
N LYS A 225 7.80 -14.09 25.00
CA LYS A 225 7.27 -12.77 24.61
C LYS A 225 8.21 -11.59 24.92
N ARG A 226 9.06 -11.70 25.94
CA ARG A 226 10.04 -10.67 26.33
C ARG A 226 11.20 -10.55 25.34
N ILE A 227 11.65 -11.66 24.76
CA ILE A 227 12.73 -11.72 23.76
C ILE A 227 12.16 -11.51 22.36
N ALA A 228 11.00 -12.11 22.08
CA ALA A 228 10.30 -11.97 20.80
C ALA A 228 9.89 -10.51 20.46
N ARG A 229 9.76 -9.63 21.47
CA ARG A 229 9.53 -8.20 21.28
C ARG A 229 10.75 -7.44 20.75
N MET A 230 11.95 -7.93 21.03
CA MET A 230 13.20 -7.30 20.58
C MET A 230 13.67 -7.82 19.21
N LEU A 231 13.04 -8.87 18.69
CA LEU A 231 13.36 -9.41 17.38
C LEU A 231 12.76 -8.50 16.30
N PRO A 232 13.55 -8.04 15.31
CA PRO A 232 13.02 -7.25 14.21
C PRO A 232 12.01 -8.09 13.41
N VAL A 233 10.93 -7.45 12.99
CA VAL A 233 10.00 -8.06 12.03
C VAL A 233 10.64 -7.97 10.65
N PRO A 234 10.87 -9.09 9.94
CA PRO A 234 11.43 -9.03 8.61
C PRO A 234 10.43 -8.38 7.65
N MET A 235 10.64 -7.09 7.35
CA MET A 235 9.85 -6.32 6.41
C MET A 235 10.72 -5.90 5.22
N ALA A 236 10.28 -6.22 4.00
CA ALA A 236 10.99 -5.87 2.78
C ALA A 236 10.47 -4.53 2.22
N ILE A 237 11.07 -3.41 2.60
CA ILE A 237 10.67 -2.10 2.07
C ILE A 237 11.17 -1.97 0.62
N PRO A 238 10.30 -1.67 -0.37
CA PRO A 238 10.74 -1.47 -1.74
C PRO A 238 11.77 -0.33 -1.83
N PHE A 239 12.92 -0.59 -2.45
CA PHE A 239 14.03 0.36 -2.53
C PHE A 239 13.66 1.72 -3.15
N TYR A 240 12.62 1.77 -3.98
CA TYR A 240 12.16 3.01 -4.61
C TYR A 240 11.44 3.98 -3.67
N LEU A 241 11.01 3.53 -2.47
CA LEU A 241 10.43 4.43 -1.46
C LEU A 241 11.49 5.36 -0.87
N GLY A 242 12.78 5.12 -1.13
CA GLY A 242 13.89 5.96 -0.66
C GLY A 242 14.31 5.62 0.77
N ALA A 243 15.57 5.93 1.10
CA ALA A 243 16.12 5.64 2.42
C ALA A 243 15.48 6.47 3.55
N TYR A 244 14.83 7.60 3.21
CA TYR A 244 14.21 8.49 4.19
C TYR A 244 13.11 7.77 4.98
N SER A 245 12.25 6.95 4.33
CA SER A 245 11.18 6.23 5.05
C SER A 245 11.72 5.31 6.14
N ALA A 246 12.86 4.64 5.89
CA ALA A 246 13.49 3.78 6.90
C ALA A 246 14.10 4.59 8.04
N ILE A 247 14.69 5.75 7.74
CA ILE A 247 15.25 6.66 8.73
C ILE A 247 14.13 7.25 9.60
N ASP A 248 13.02 7.68 8.99
CA ASP A 248 11.88 8.26 9.69
C ASP A 248 11.23 7.24 10.63
N MET A 249 11.04 5.99 10.18
CA MET A 249 10.56 4.90 11.03
C MET A 249 11.51 4.62 12.20
N PHE A 250 12.83 4.64 11.97
CA PHE A 250 13.82 4.43 13.02
C PHE A 250 13.80 5.55 14.06
N ILE A 251 13.81 6.82 13.61
CA ILE A 251 13.74 7.99 14.49
C ILE A 251 12.42 7.99 15.28
N GLY A 252 11.29 7.75 14.61
CA GLY A 252 9.99 7.63 15.26
C GLY A 252 9.96 6.53 16.32
N GLY A 253 10.53 5.37 16.01
CA GLY A 253 10.68 4.26 16.95
C GLY A 253 11.54 4.61 18.16
N LEU A 254 12.66 5.33 17.97
CA LEU A 254 13.51 5.80 19.07
C LEU A 254 12.77 6.81 19.97
N VAL A 255 12.01 7.73 19.39
CA VAL A 255 11.21 8.71 20.14
C VAL A 255 10.16 8.00 20.99
N VAL A 256 9.42 7.05 20.41
CA VAL A 256 8.44 6.23 21.14
C VAL A 256 9.12 5.43 22.24
N TYR A 257 10.25 4.77 21.95
CA TYR A 257 10.99 4.00 22.94
C TYR A 257 11.48 4.85 24.11
N ALA A 258 12.02 6.05 23.86
CA ALA A 258 12.41 6.98 24.90
C ALA A 258 11.21 7.47 25.73
N TRP A 259 10.07 7.72 25.06
CA TRP A 259 8.84 8.15 25.73
C TRP A 259 8.25 7.04 26.60
N GLU A 260 8.20 5.80 26.13
CA GLU A 260 7.75 4.65 26.93
C GLU A 260 8.61 4.44 28.18
N ARG A 261 9.92 4.70 28.10
CA ARG A 261 10.85 4.62 29.24
C ARG A 261 10.63 5.74 30.24
N TYR A 262 10.29 6.95 29.79
CA TYR A 262 10.08 8.10 30.65
C TYR A 262 8.69 8.12 31.28
N ASN A 263 7.64 7.84 30.50
CA ASN A 263 6.26 7.82 30.98
C ASN A 263 5.39 6.84 30.17
N PRO A 264 5.28 5.57 30.62
CA PRO A 264 4.59 4.52 29.87
C PRO A 264 3.08 4.77 29.74
N GLN A 265 2.46 5.41 30.73
CA GLN A 265 1.01 5.68 30.71
C GLN A 265 0.67 6.70 29.64
N LYS A 266 1.37 7.85 29.62
CA LYS A 266 1.14 8.88 28.60
C LYS A 266 1.52 8.43 27.20
N ALA A 267 2.59 7.63 27.06
CA ALA A 267 2.96 7.07 25.77
C ALA A 267 1.80 6.20 25.23
N LYS A 268 1.24 5.31 26.04
CA LYS A 268 0.13 4.45 25.62
C LYS A 268 -1.12 5.24 25.20
N ASP A 269 -1.43 6.31 25.92
CA ASP A 269 -2.65 7.09 25.71
C ASP A 269 -2.54 8.08 24.53
N PHE A 270 -1.35 8.67 24.30
CA PHE A 270 -1.18 9.77 23.34
C PHE A 270 -0.28 9.45 22.13
N MET A 271 0.43 8.32 22.10
CA MET A 271 1.34 7.98 21.00
C MET A 271 0.64 8.05 19.64
N TYR A 272 -0.52 7.41 19.49
CA TYR A 272 -1.27 7.41 18.23
C TYR A 272 -1.74 8.82 17.83
N ALA A 273 -2.16 9.63 18.80
CA ALA A 273 -2.58 11.01 18.55
C ALA A 273 -1.40 11.86 18.04
N VAL A 274 -0.23 11.77 18.68
CA VAL A 274 0.98 12.50 18.25
C VAL A 274 1.48 12.01 16.90
N ALA A 275 1.52 10.69 16.67
CA ALA A 275 1.90 10.12 15.37
C ALA A 275 0.97 10.60 14.25
N SER A 276 -0.34 10.59 14.48
CA SER A 276 -1.31 11.12 13.51
C SER A 276 -1.13 12.62 13.25
N GLY A 277 -0.72 13.39 14.27
CA GLY A 277 -0.39 14.80 14.13
C GLY A 277 0.82 15.05 13.25
N PHE A 278 1.88 14.23 13.36
CA PHE A 278 3.05 14.32 12.48
C PHE A 278 2.71 13.98 11.02
N ILE A 279 1.94 12.91 10.80
CA ILE A 279 1.48 12.52 9.45
C ILE A 279 0.60 13.61 8.84
N CYS A 280 -0.36 14.12 9.60
CA CYS A 280 -1.23 15.22 9.16
C CYS A 280 -0.43 16.49 8.89
N GLY A 281 0.54 16.82 9.75
CA GLY A 281 1.41 17.99 9.60
C GLY A 281 2.21 17.97 8.29
N ASP A 282 2.77 16.82 7.93
CA ASP A 282 3.44 16.63 6.63
C ASP A 282 2.47 16.82 5.45
N GLY A 283 1.26 16.26 5.56
CA GLY A 283 0.19 16.48 4.59
C GLY A 283 -0.18 17.96 4.43
N VAL A 284 -0.35 18.70 5.53
CA VAL A 284 -0.65 20.14 5.50
C VAL A 284 0.49 20.93 4.85
N TRP A 285 1.74 20.57 5.08
CA TRP A 285 2.91 21.23 4.48
C TRP A 285 2.94 21.13 2.94
N THR A 286 2.31 20.09 2.38
CA THR A 286 2.21 19.89 0.93
C THR A 286 1.45 21.05 0.25
N ILE A 287 0.50 21.69 0.93
CA ILE A 287 -0.29 22.80 0.37
C ILE A 287 0.57 24.06 0.17
N PRO A 288 1.25 24.62 1.20
CA PRO A 288 2.21 25.71 1.02
C PRO A 288 3.30 25.36 0.00
N ALA A 289 3.85 24.15 0.07
CA ALA A 289 4.88 23.71 -0.89
C ALA A 289 4.38 23.77 -2.33
N SER A 290 3.15 23.33 -2.58
CA SER A 290 2.51 23.40 -3.89
C SER A 290 2.26 24.85 -4.34
N ILE A 291 1.85 25.74 -3.43
CA ILE A 291 1.68 27.18 -3.71
C ILE A 291 3.02 27.82 -4.08
N LEU A 292 4.09 27.52 -3.33
CA LEU A 292 5.44 28.02 -3.61
C LEU A 292 5.96 27.51 -4.97
N ALA A 293 5.69 26.23 -5.29
CA ALA A 293 6.03 25.64 -6.58
C ALA A 293 5.25 26.31 -7.74
N LEU A 294 3.95 26.58 -7.56
CA LEU A 294 3.13 27.33 -8.53
C LEU A 294 3.61 28.77 -8.70
N ALA A 295 4.04 29.42 -7.62
CA ALA A 295 4.64 30.75 -7.65
C ALA A 295 6.05 30.78 -8.27
N LYS A 296 6.59 29.63 -8.70
CA LYS A 296 7.95 29.45 -9.24
C LYS A 296 9.05 30.00 -8.33
N ILE A 297 8.81 30.01 -7.02
CA ILE A 297 9.80 30.45 -6.04
C ILE A 297 10.89 29.39 -6.02
N THR A 298 12.09 29.75 -6.47
CA THR A 298 13.25 28.87 -6.40
C THR A 298 13.59 28.60 -4.93
N PRO A 299 13.70 27.34 -4.50
CA PRO A 299 14.14 27.04 -3.14
C PRO A 299 15.52 27.68 -2.91
N PRO A 300 15.74 28.37 -1.78
CA PRO A 300 16.98 29.09 -1.51
C PRO A 300 18.21 28.16 -1.38
N LEU A 301 17.98 26.85 -1.22
CA LEU A 301 19.01 25.82 -1.11
C LEU A 301 18.59 24.58 -1.93
N CYS A 302 19.28 24.34 -3.04
CA CYS A 302 19.26 23.06 -3.74
C CYS A 302 20.47 22.23 -3.29
N MET A 303 20.26 21.25 -2.41
CA MET A 303 21.28 20.25 -2.08
C MET A 303 21.25 19.14 -3.12
N MET A 304 22.35 18.99 -3.87
CA MET A 304 22.53 17.93 -4.85
C MET A 304 23.65 17.00 -4.37
N PHE A 305 23.31 15.74 -4.09
CA PHE A 305 24.31 14.74 -3.72
C PHE A 305 24.85 14.10 -5.00
N VAL A 306 26.00 14.61 -5.46
CA VAL A 306 26.72 14.11 -6.63
C VAL A 306 27.90 13.26 -6.19
N SER A 307 28.16 12.18 -6.93
CA SER A 307 29.40 11.40 -6.75
C SER A 307 30.63 12.28 -7.05
N SER A 308 31.75 12.07 -6.37
CA SER A 308 32.96 12.91 -6.52
C SER A 308 33.40 13.19 -7.97
N PRO A 309 33.27 12.26 -8.95
CA PRO A 309 33.56 12.55 -10.35
C PRO A 309 32.60 13.56 -10.98
N GLN A 310 31.31 13.53 -10.63
CA GLN A 310 30.27 14.44 -11.15
C GLN A 310 30.31 15.81 -10.46
N ALA A 311 30.80 15.88 -9.22
CA ALA A 311 31.03 17.14 -8.52
C ALA A 311 32.13 17.99 -9.19
N ALA A 312 33.09 17.35 -9.87
CA ALA A 312 34.17 18.03 -10.59
C ALA A 312 33.66 18.74 -11.86
N SER A 313 32.64 18.20 -12.54
CA SER A 313 32.05 18.82 -13.74
C SER A 313 31.07 19.95 -13.47
N LEU A 314 30.62 20.13 -12.21
CA LEU A 314 29.71 21.19 -11.78
C LEU A 314 30.43 22.46 -11.30
N LYS A 315 31.77 22.46 -11.29
CA LYS A 315 32.61 23.60 -10.87
C LYS A 315 32.94 24.59 -12.01
N HIS A 316 32.35 24.43 -13.20
CA HIS A 316 32.50 25.36 -14.33
C HIS A 316 31.15 25.90 -14.78
#